data_AF-A0A2M7SYG7-F1
#
_entry.id   AF-A0A2M7SYG7-F1
#
_cell.length_a   1.000
_cell.length_b   1.000
_cell.length_c   1.000
_cell.angle_alpha   90.00
_cell.angle_beta   90.00
_cell.angle_gamma   90.00
#
_symmetry.space_group_name_H-M   'P 1'
#
loop_
_entity.id
_entity.type
_entity.pdbx_description
1 polymer ?
#
loop_
_entity_poly.entity_id
_entity_poly.type
_entity_poly.pdbx_seq_one_letter_code
_entity_poly.pdbx_strand_id
1 'polypeptide(L)'
;MTDTLKKTDPLTGMMQARRAEDVKNLSEPEIEAMMRELAELRQIVAAQRLHMEDMEDVAAADPMTGLANHRALEEELAKSISTAKRYGRTHALIALEVDNFDGYQALDAELAGEILRFVAGVLRQNIRPTDIASRLENGQFAVILNELRVVENANMRAKELARCLAATPCVGKTRTVQLSAHVACVGFGADDDVGSVLERMREVPPLTLGK
;
A
#
# COMPACT_ATOMS: atom_id res chain seq x y z
N MET A 1 22.30 -13.85 31.33
CA MET A 1 21.24 -12.99 31.91
C MET A 1 20.13 -12.86 30.89
N THR A 2 19.24 -13.85 30.79
CA THR A 2 18.03 -13.80 29.95
C THR A 2 17.18 -15.00 30.32
N ASP A 3 16.16 -14.81 31.14
CA ASP A 3 14.95 -15.64 31.02
C ASP A 3 13.77 -14.93 31.70
N THR A 4 13.21 -13.94 31.00
CA THR A 4 11.95 -13.34 31.42
C THR A 4 10.84 -14.16 30.77
N LEU A 5 10.46 -15.24 31.45
CA LEU A 5 9.23 -15.99 31.20
C LEU A 5 8.05 -15.01 31.10
N LYS A 6 7.55 -14.79 29.88
CA LYS A 6 6.17 -14.33 29.68
C LYS A 6 5.29 -15.46 30.22
N LYS A 7 4.86 -15.33 31.48
CA LYS A 7 3.75 -16.10 32.06
C LYS A 7 2.53 -15.83 31.18
N THR A 8 2.26 -16.74 30.25
CA THR A 8 0.93 -16.89 29.68
C THR A 8 0.01 -17.25 30.83
N ASP A 9 -1.06 -16.47 30.98
CA ASP A 9 -2.10 -16.72 31.97
C ASP A 9 -2.61 -18.15 31.77
N PRO A 10 -2.59 -19.02 32.81
CA PRO A 10 -3.08 -20.40 32.70
C PRO A 10 -4.53 -20.47 32.21
N LEU A 11 -5.35 -19.43 32.40
CA LEU A 11 -6.70 -19.37 31.80
C LEU A 11 -6.68 -19.28 30.27
N THR A 12 -5.73 -18.54 29.69
CA THR A 12 -5.64 -18.38 28.23
C THR A 12 -5.18 -19.68 27.57
N GLY A 13 -4.26 -20.42 28.20
CA GLY A 13 -3.84 -21.74 27.73
C GLY A 13 -4.94 -22.81 27.86
N MET A 14 -5.72 -22.79 28.95
CA MET A 14 -6.85 -23.72 29.14
C MET A 14 -8.04 -23.42 28.20
N MET A 15 -8.29 -22.14 27.86
CA MET A 15 -9.31 -21.75 26.87
C MET A 15 -8.92 -22.13 25.43
N GLN A 16 -7.63 -22.13 25.10
CA GLN A 16 -7.14 -22.53 23.77
C GLN A 16 -7.09 -24.05 23.58
N ALA A 17 -6.76 -24.80 24.64
CA ALA A 17 -6.69 -26.26 24.59
C ALA A 17 -8.08 -26.95 24.55
N ARG A 18 -9.08 -26.43 25.28
CA ARG A 18 -10.46 -26.98 25.23
C ARG A 18 -11.07 -26.91 23.82
N ARG A 19 -10.80 -25.83 23.07
CA ARG A 19 -11.35 -25.63 21.72
C ARG A 19 -10.88 -26.65 20.67
N ALA A 20 -9.70 -27.24 20.81
CA ALA A 20 -9.17 -28.15 19.79
C ALA A 20 -9.66 -29.59 19.95
N GLU A 21 -9.92 -30.04 21.18
CA GLU A 21 -10.50 -31.37 21.46
C GLU A 21 -12.01 -31.38 21.22
N ASP A 22 -12.71 -30.29 21.54
CA ASP A 22 -14.15 -30.15 21.29
C ASP A 22 -14.50 -30.23 19.79
N VAL A 23 -13.64 -29.69 18.90
CA VAL A 23 -13.86 -29.74 17.44
C VAL A 23 -13.78 -31.15 16.85
N LYS A 24 -13.03 -32.07 17.47
CA LYS A 24 -12.93 -33.47 17.00
C LYS A 24 -14.14 -34.33 17.39
N ASN A 25 -14.98 -33.87 18.31
CA ASN A 25 -16.16 -34.59 18.81
C ASN A 25 -17.49 -33.96 18.37
N LEU A 26 -17.46 -32.94 17.50
CA LEU A 26 -18.67 -32.32 16.96
C LEU A 26 -19.41 -33.30 16.06
N SER A 27 -20.71 -33.43 16.30
CA SER A 27 -21.62 -34.13 15.41
C SER A 27 -21.79 -33.36 14.09
N GLU A 28 -22.08 -34.07 12.98
CA GLU A 28 -22.39 -33.45 11.68
C GLU A 28 -23.33 -32.24 11.77
N PRO A 29 -24.45 -32.26 12.51
CA PRO A 29 -25.33 -31.09 12.62
C PRO A 29 -24.68 -29.89 13.34
N GLU A 30 -23.76 -30.10 14.28
CA GLU A 30 -23.05 -29.03 14.98
C GLU A 30 -21.98 -28.39 14.08
N ILE A 31 -21.29 -29.19 13.28
CA ILE A 31 -20.35 -28.70 12.26
C ILE A 31 -21.12 -27.85 11.22
N GLU A 32 -22.28 -28.34 10.78
CA GLU A 32 -23.09 -27.64 9.77
C GLU A 32 -23.68 -26.32 10.31
N ALA A 33 -24.08 -26.29 11.58
CA ALA A 33 -24.50 -25.05 12.26
C ALA A 33 -23.34 -24.04 12.37
N MET A 34 -22.15 -24.49 12.78
CA MET A 34 -20.98 -23.61 12.91
C MET A 34 -20.46 -23.12 11.55
N MET A 35 -20.57 -23.93 10.49
CA MET A 35 -20.27 -23.50 9.12
C MET A 35 -21.25 -22.43 8.61
N ARG A 36 -22.55 -22.55 8.94
CA ARG A 36 -23.54 -21.50 8.64
C ARG A 36 -23.21 -20.20 9.35
N GLU A 37 -22.90 -20.26 10.63
CA GLU A 37 -22.52 -19.08 11.43
C GLU A 37 -21.24 -18.42 10.91
N LEU A 38 -20.23 -19.21 10.53
CA LEU A 38 -19.01 -18.70 9.91
C LEU A 38 -19.28 -18.04 8.54
N ALA A 39 -20.18 -18.60 7.75
CA ALA A 39 -20.58 -18.02 6.46
C ALA A 39 -21.31 -16.68 6.64
N GLU A 40 -22.22 -16.59 7.61
CA GLU A 40 -22.90 -15.33 7.96
C GLU A 40 -21.90 -14.27 8.45
N LEU A 41 -20.98 -14.63 9.35
CA LEU A 41 -19.94 -13.70 9.82
C LEU A 41 -19.06 -13.21 8.69
N ARG A 42 -18.68 -14.07 7.75
CA ARG A 42 -17.92 -13.68 6.55
C ARG A 42 -18.70 -12.70 5.67
N GLN A 43 -20.00 -12.91 5.50
CA GLN A 43 -20.84 -11.97 4.74
C GLN A 43 -20.95 -10.61 5.43
N ILE A 44 -21.12 -10.59 6.76
CA ILE A 44 -21.15 -9.34 7.54
C ILE A 44 -19.83 -8.56 7.39
N VAL A 45 -18.69 -9.25 7.53
CA VAL A 45 -17.36 -8.63 7.38
C VAL A 45 -17.15 -8.12 5.95
N ALA A 46 -17.59 -8.86 4.92
CA ALA A 46 -17.50 -8.41 3.54
C ALA A 46 -18.37 -7.17 3.28
N ALA A 47 -19.60 -7.14 3.79
CA ALA A 47 -20.50 -5.99 3.66
C ALA A 47 -19.95 -4.74 4.38
N GLN A 48 -19.32 -4.91 5.54
CA GLN A 48 -18.64 -3.83 6.25
C GLN A 48 -17.43 -3.31 5.47
N ARG A 49 -16.65 -4.18 4.82
CA ARG A 49 -15.52 -3.75 3.97
C ARG A 49 -16.01 -2.91 2.80
N LEU A 50 -17.06 -3.33 2.10
CA LEU A 50 -17.65 -2.56 1.01
C LEU A 50 -18.12 -1.17 1.49
N HIS A 51 -18.80 -1.09 2.64
CA HIS A 51 -19.19 0.22 3.21
C HIS A 51 -17.99 1.08 3.61
N MET A 52 -16.91 0.48 4.09
CA MET A 52 -15.68 1.21 4.41
C MET A 52 -14.99 1.70 3.14
N GLU A 53 -14.94 0.88 2.08
CA GLU A 53 -14.45 1.27 0.76
C GLU A 53 -15.27 2.45 0.20
N ASP A 54 -16.60 2.40 0.28
CA ASP A 54 -17.49 3.51 -0.13
C ASP A 54 -17.24 4.81 0.69
N MET A 55 -16.91 4.69 1.98
CA MET A 55 -16.57 5.83 2.84
C MET A 55 -15.16 6.36 2.58
N GLU A 56 -14.20 5.48 2.33
CA GLU A 56 -12.84 5.82 1.88
C GLU A 56 -12.89 6.50 0.51
N ASP A 57 -13.86 6.14 -0.33
CA ASP A 57 -14.17 6.82 -1.58
C ASP A 57 -14.68 8.24 -1.37
N VAL A 58 -15.25 8.62 -0.23
CA VAL A 58 -15.55 10.05 0.05
C VAL A 58 -14.29 10.80 0.50
N ALA A 59 -13.36 10.13 1.17
CA ALA A 59 -12.10 10.73 1.58
C ALA A 59 -11.19 10.97 0.36
N ALA A 60 -10.38 12.02 0.39
CA ALA A 60 -9.33 12.26 -0.62
C ALA A 60 -7.97 11.71 -0.17
N ALA A 61 -7.88 11.22 1.06
CA ALA A 61 -6.65 10.77 1.68
C ALA A 61 -6.80 9.38 2.29
N ASP A 62 -5.77 8.58 2.16
CA ASP A 62 -5.66 7.27 2.81
C ASP A 62 -5.47 7.45 4.33
N PRO A 63 -6.30 6.81 5.18
CA PRO A 63 -6.28 7.03 6.62
C PRO A 63 -5.01 6.51 7.31
N MET A 64 -4.34 5.51 6.75
CA MET A 64 -3.14 4.91 7.34
C MET A 64 -1.91 5.78 7.15
N THR A 65 -1.75 6.34 5.95
CA THR A 65 -0.55 7.04 5.50
C THR A 65 -0.74 8.55 5.43
N GLY A 66 -1.98 9.02 5.31
CA GLY A 66 -2.38 10.40 5.04
C GLY A 66 -2.01 10.91 3.63
N LEU A 67 -1.55 10.03 2.74
CA LEU A 67 -1.30 10.37 1.34
C LEU A 67 -2.63 10.49 0.60
N ALA A 68 -2.62 10.97 -0.64
CA ALA A 68 -3.79 10.83 -1.50
C ALA A 68 -4.18 9.34 -1.59
N ASN A 69 -5.47 9.04 -1.67
CA ASN A 69 -5.90 7.67 -2.00
C ASN A 69 -5.92 7.46 -3.52
N HIS A 70 -6.33 6.27 -3.94
CA HIS A 70 -6.37 5.90 -5.36
C HIS A 70 -7.29 6.84 -6.17
N ARG A 71 -8.49 7.12 -5.67
CA ARG A 71 -9.43 8.03 -6.34
C ARG A 71 -8.86 9.45 -6.49
N ALA A 72 -8.27 10.00 -5.44
CA ALA A 72 -7.65 11.31 -5.48
C ALA A 72 -6.45 11.36 -6.46
N LEU A 73 -5.71 10.25 -6.62
CA LEU A 73 -4.66 10.16 -7.63
C LEU A 73 -5.24 10.30 -9.05
N GLU A 74 -6.33 9.60 -9.36
CA GLU A 74 -6.97 9.69 -10.69
C GLU A 74 -7.48 11.11 -10.96
N GLU A 75 -8.07 11.77 -9.96
CA GLU A 75 -8.49 13.16 -10.06
C GLU A 75 -7.31 14.11 -10.31
N GLU A 76 -6.21 13.94 -9.58
CA GLU A 76 -4.98 14.73 -9.77
C GLU A 76 -4.30 14.44 -11.10
N LEU A 77 -4.38 13.20 -11.60
CA LEU A 77 -3.89 12.83 -12.91
C LEU A 77 -4.69 13.53 -14.02
N ALA A 78 -6.02 13.54 -13.91
CA ALA A 78 -6.90 14.26 -14.83
C ALA A 78 -6.61 15.78 -14.85
N LYS A 79 -6.40 16.39 -13.67
CA LYS A 79 -6.01 17.80 -13.54
C LYS A 79 -4.64 18.07 -14.19
N SER A 80 -3.68 17.17 -13.98
CA SER A 80 -2.33 17.29 -14.55
C SER A 80 -2.36 17.20 -16.09
N ILE A 81 -3.16 16.30 -16.65
CA ILE A 81 -3.38 16.19 -18.10
C ILE A 81 -4.06 17.45 -18.65
N SER A 82 -5.05 18.01 -17.95
CA SER A 82 -5.68 19.28 -18.36
C SER A 82 -4.65 20.42 -18.39
N THR A 83 -3.76 20.46 -17.39
CA THR A 83 -2.66 21.42 -17.32
C THR A 83 -1.66 21.22 -18.46
N ALA A 84 -1.32 19.98 -18.79
CA ALA A 84 -0.49 19.63 -19.94
C ALA A 84 -1.10 20.14 -21.26
N LYS A 85 -2.39 19.89 -21.47
CA LYS A 85 -3.16 20.37 -22.64
C LYS A 85 -3.16 21.88 -22.76
N ARG A 86 -3.33 22.59 -21.64
CA ARG A 86 -3.43 24.05 -21.62
C ARG A 86 -2.09 24.75 -21.80
N TYR A 87 -1.01 24.21 -21.23
CA TYR A 87 0.27 24.91 -21.11
C TYR A 87 1.42 24.22 -21.86
N GLY A 88 1.17 23.11 -22.56
CA GLY A 88 2.20 22.33 -23.24
C GLY A 88 3.23 21.75 -22.27
N ARG A 89 2.79 21.36 -21.06
CA ARG A 89 3.66 20.79 -20.02
C ARG A 89 3.75 19.27 -20.15
N THR A 90 4.86 18.73 -19.68
CA THR A 90 5.08 17.29 -19.56
C THR A 90 5.14 16.93 -18.09
N HIS A 91 4.55 15.79 -17.75
CA HIS A 91 4.47 15.26 -16.40
C HIS A 91 4.91 13.79 -16.42
N ALA A 92 5.05 13.16 -15.27
CA ALA A 92 5.25 11.72 -15.20
C ALA A 92 4.47 11.10 -14.06
N LEU A 93 4.07 9.85 -14.25
CA LEU A 93 3.54 8.99 -13.21
C LEU A 93 4.64 7.98 -12.85
N ILE A 94 4.89 7.81 -11.56
CA ILE A 94 5.78 6.79 -11.02
C ILE A 94 4.92 5.80 -10.25
N ALA A 95 5.11 4.51 -10.50
CA ALA A 95 4.61 3.44 -9.65
C ALA A 95 5.76 2.94 -8.76
N LEU A 96 5.46 2.67 -7.50
CA LEU A 96 6.40 2.15 -6.52
C LEU A 96 5.74 1.01 -5.75
N GLU A 97 6.40 -0.14 -5.70
CA GLU A 97 5.92 -1.32 -4.99
C GLU A 97 6.97 -1.80 -3.99
N VAL A 98 6.58 -1.90 -2.72
CA VAL A 98 7.47 -2.36 -1.64
C VAL A 98 7.67 -3.87 -1.74
N ASP A 99 8.94 -4.30 -1.75
CA ASP A 99 9.27 -5.71 -1.90
C ASP A 99 8.81 -6.52 -0.69
N ASN A 100 8.19 -7.68 -0.97
CA ASN A 100 7.73 -8.63 0.03
C ASN A 100 6.71 -8.04 1.04
N PHE A 101 5.94 -7.02 0.63
CA PHE A 101 4.96 -6.38 1.51
C PHE A 101 3.92 -7.37 2.08
N ASP A 102 3.36 -8.23 1.23
CA ASP A 102 2.40 -9.28 1.65
C ASP A 102 2.99 -10.19 2.73
N GLY A 103 4.29 -10.50 2.64
CA GLY A 103 5.00 -11.29 3.64
C GLY A 103 5.10 -10.58 4.99
N TYR A 104 5.33 -9.26 5.00
CA TYR A 104 5.28 -8.47 6.22
C TYR A 104 3.87 -8.40 6.81
N GLN A 105 2.85 -8.20 5.96
CA GLN A 105 1.46 -8.13 6.40
C GLN A 105 0.96 -9.45 6.97
N ALA A 106 1.30 -10.57 6.35
CA ALA A 106 0.95 -11.90 6.84
C ALA A 106 1.63 -12.22 8.18
N LEU A 107 2.83 -11.69 8.40
CA LEU A 107 3.60 -11.92 9.62
C LEU A 107 3.16 -11.04 10.79
N ASP A 108 2.93 -9.76 10.54
CA ASP A 108 2.62 -8.74 11.55
C ASP A 108 1.91 -7.54 10.88
N ALA A 109 0.59 -7.47 11.05
CA ALA A 109 -0.22 -6.39 10.50
C ALA A 109 0.12 -5.01 11.09
N GLU A 110 0.60 -4.94 12.33
CA GLU A 110 1.03 -3.68 12.94
C GLU A 110 2.32 -3.19 12.27
N LEU A 111 3.30 -4.09 12.09
CA LEU A 111 4.53 -3.79 11.34
C LEU A 111 4.23 -3.35 9.91
N ALA A 112 3.30 -4.01 9.21
CA ALA A 112 2.91 -3.59 7.85
C ALA A 112 2.34 -2.17 7.85
N GLY A 113 1.52 -1.81 8.84
CA GLY A 113 1.06 -0.43 9.01
C GLY A 113 2.20 0.56 9.29
N GLU A 114 3.21 0.16 10.06
CA GLU A 114 4.41 0.96 10.31
C GLU A 114 5.24 1.17 9.03
N ILE A 115 5.41 0.12 8.22
CA ILE A 115 6.07 0.18 6.91
C ILE A 115 5.34 1.16 5.98
N LEU A 116 4.00 1.08 5.89
CA LEU A 116 3.21 1.99 5.06
C LEU A 116 3.41 3.46 5.47
N ARG A 117 3.36 3.75 6.78
CA ARG A 117 3.60 5.10 7.32
C ARG A 117 5.03 5.57 7.05
N PHE A 118 6.01 4.69 7.20
CA PHE A 118 7.40 4.99 6.91
C PHE A 118 7.60 5.36 5.44
N VAL A 119 7.11 4.53 4.51
CA VAL A 119 7.20 4.78 3.07
C VAL A 119 6.56 6.12 2.71
N ALA A 120 5.37 6.39 3.25
CA ALA A 120 4.70 7.67 3.05
C ALA A 120 5.50 8.88 3.58
N GLY A 121 6.18 8.71 4.71
CA GLY A 121 7.11 9.72 5.23
C GLY A 121 8.29 9.98 4.28
N VAL A 122 8.91 8.92 3.77
CA VAL A 122 10.02 9.02 2.80
C VAL A 122 9.54 9.72 1.52
N LEU A 123 8.40 9.32 0.97
CA LEU A 123 7.85 9.96 -0.24
C LEU A 123 7.65 11.46 -0.02
N ARG A 124 6.92 11.86 1.04
CA ARG A 124 6.66 13.29 1.33
C ARG A 124 7.93 14.13 1.45
N GLN A 125 8.99 13.59 2.05
CA GLN A 125 10.25 14.33 2.25
C GLN A 125 11.07 14.46 0.96
N ASN A 126 10.83 13.60 -0.04
CA ASN A 126 11.65 13.52 -1.24
C ASN A 126 10.94 14.02 -2.51
N ILE A 127 9.66 14.39 -2.43
CA ILE A 127 8.91 15.01 -3.53
C ILE A 127 8.73 16.52 -3.33
N ARG A 128 8.39 17.25 -4.39
CA ARG A 128 8.11 18.69 -4.31
C ARG A 128 6.70 18.93 -3.78
N PRO A 129 6.40 20.13 -3.26
CA PRO A 129 5.03 20.50 -2.88
C PRO A 129 4.00 20.44 -4.04
N THR A 130 4.48 20.56 -5.28
CA THR A 130 3.65 20.45 -6.49
C THR A 130 3.41 19.02 -6.95
N ASP A 131 4.20 18.06 -6.46
CA ASP A 131 4.07 16.65 -6.80
C ASP A 131 3.01 16.01 -5.89
N ILE A 132 2.37 14.94 -6.36
CA ILE A 132 1.33 14.23 -5.60
C ILE A 132 1.82 12.82 -5.30
N ALA A 133 1.88 12.44 -4.02
CA ALA A 133 2.07 11.05 -3.61
C ALA A 133 0.74 10.45 -3.16
N SER A 134 0.46 9.24 -3.64
CA SER A 134 -0.75 8.48 -3.34
C SER A 134 -0.40 7.08 -2.88
N ARG A 135 -1.24 6.55 -1.98
CA ARG A 135 -1.26 5.13 -1.65
C ARG A 135 -2.31 4.44 -2.53
N LEU A 136 -1.90 3.35 -3.14
CA LEU A 136 -2.77 2.42 -3.87
C LEU A 136 -3.13 1.27 -2.92
N GLU A 137 -2.92 0.03 -3.36
CA GLU A 137 -3.24 -1.19 -2.61
C GLU A 137 -1.97 -1.91 -2.14
N ASN A 138 -2.04 -2.75 -1.11
CA ASN A 138 -1.02 -3.75 -0.76
C ASN A 138 0.47 -3.32 -0.84
N GLY A 139 0.81 -2.15 -0.28
CA GLY A 139 2.20 -1.65 -0.29
C GLY A 139 2.65 -1.01 -1.60
N GLN A 140 1.70 -0.76 -2.51
CA GLN A 140 1.88 0.00 -3.74
C GLN A 140 1.54 1.48 -3.52
N PHE A 141 2.33 2.31 -4.18
CA PHE A 141 2.27 3.76 -4.13
C PHE A 141 2.42 4.32 -5.54
N ALA A 142 1.91 5.52 -5.74
CA ALA A 142 2.10 6.27 -6.95
C ALA A 142 2.58 7.69 -6.65
N VAL A 143 3.37 8.26 -7.56
CA VAL A 143 3.78 9.66 -7.50
C VAL A 143 3.56 10.33 -8.85
N ILE A 144 2.79 11.42 -8.88
CA ILE A 144 2.70 12.31 -10.03
C ILE A 144 3.79 13.37 -9.88
N LEU A 145 4.73 13.38 -10.82
CA LEU A 145 5.73 14.44 -10.96
C LEU A 145 5.20 15.51 -11.89
N ASN A 146 5.01 16.71 -11.35
CA ASN A 146 4.46 17.82 -12.10
C ASN A 146 5.55 18.70 -12.74
N GLU A 147 5.25 19.18 -13.94
CA GLU A 147 6.08 20.14 -14.69
C GLU A 147 7.53 19.69 -14.91
N LEU A 148 7.69 18.53 -15.54
CA LEU A 148 8.99 18.05 -15.97
C LEU A 148 9.52 18.88 -17.14
N ARG A 149 10.78 19.32 -17.01
CA ARG A 149 11.52 19.96 -18.11
C ARG A 149 12.04 18.93 -19.12
N VAL A 150 12.35 17.73 -18.66
CA VAL A 150 12.98 16.63 -19.42
C VAL A 150 12.45 15.31 -18.87
N VAL A 151 11.99 14.39 -19.73
CA VAL A 151 11.36 13.13 -19.32
C VAL A 151 12.36 12.18 -18.64
N GLU A 152 13.61 12.20 -19.06
CA GLU A 152 14.70 11.40 -18.46
C GLU A 152 14.89 11.70 -16.96
N ASN A 153 14.55 12.91 -16.52
CA ASN A 153 14.58 13.26 -15.09
C ASN A 153 13.56 12.45 -14.29
N ALA A 154 12.45 12.01 -14.88
CA ALA A 154 11.43 11.21 -14.20
C ALA A 154 11.99 9.84 -13.78
N ASN A 155 12.69 9.14 -14.69
CA ASN A 155 13.33 7.86 -14.38
C ASN A 155 14.40 8.01 -13.30
N MET A 156 15.17 9.11 -13.33
CA MET A 156 16.16 9.40 -12.30
C MET A 156 15.50 9.60 -10.94
N ARG A 157 14.40 10.36 -10.88
CA ARG A 157 13.65 10.62 -9.65
C ARG A 157 12.97 9.36 -9.11
N ALA A 158 12.40 8.52 -9.97
CA ALA A 158 11.86 7.22 -9.58
C ALA A 158 12.92 6.35 -8.90
N LYS A 159 14.11 6.24 -9.51
CA LYS A 159 15.23 5.49 -8.93
C LYS A 159 15.74 6.11 -7.62
N GLU A 160 15.74 7.44 -7.52
CA GLU A 160 16.11 8.16 -6.30
C GLU A 160 15.15 7.85 -5.15
N LEU A 161 13.83 7.87 -5.38
CA LEU A 161 12.84 7.49 -4.37
C LEU A 161 13.05 6.06 -3.84
N ALA A 162 13.29 5.10 -4.74
CA ALA A 162 13.61 3.73 -4.35
C ALA A 162 14.90 3.65 -3.50
N ARG A 163 15.95 4.41 -3.87
CA ARG A 163 17.19 4.49 -3.08
C ARG A 163 16.97 5.13 -1.72
N CYS A 164 16.14 6.17 -1.61
CA CYS A 164 15.83 6.80 -0.33
C CYS A 164 15.14 5.81 0.63
N LEU A 165 14.22 4.98 0.12
CA LEU A 165 13.63 3.88 0.89
C LEU A 165 14.68 2.86 1.33
N ALA A 166 15.59 2.49 0.42
CA ALA A 166 16.65 1.53 0.71
C ALA A 166 17.77 2.08 1.61
N ALA A 167 17.89 3.40 1.76
CA ALA A 167 18.95 4.01 2.57
C ALA A 167 18.65 4.02 4.07
N THR A 168 17.37 3.98 4.45
CA THR A 168 16.93 4.13 5.85
C THR A 168 16.10 2.93 6.27
N PRO A 169 16.52 2.15 7.29
CA PRO A 169 15.70 1.08 7.83
C PRO A 169 14.40 1.60 8.43
N CYS A 170 13.29 0.89 8.22
CA CYS A 170 12.05 1.15 8.93
C CYS A 170 12.14 0.55 10.34
N VAL A 171 12.18 1.42 11.35
CA VAL A 171 12.22 1.02 12.76
C VAL A 171 10.78 0.85 13.26
N GLY A 172 10.28 -0.38 13.20
CA GLY A 172 9.00 -0.75 13.78
C GLY A 172 9.11 -1.06 15.28
N LYS A 173 7.96 -1.15 15.97
CA LYS A 173 7.91 -1.50 17.40
C LYS A 173 8.42 -2.91 17.68
N THR A 174 8.11 -3.86 16.80
CA THR A 174 8.46 -5.27 16.99
C THR A 174 9.83 -5.60 16.41
N ARG A 175 10.23 -4.93 15.34
CA ARG A 175 11.51 -5.15 14.65
C ARG A 175 11.88 -3.99 13.73
N THR A 176 13.16 -3.92 13.38
CA THR A 176 13.65 -3.06 12.30
C THR A 176 13.74 -3.87 11.00
N VAL A 177 13.25 -3.30 9.89
CA VAL A 177 13.29 -3.94 8.57
C VAL A 177 14.01 -3.04 7.57
N GLN A 178 14.85 -3.64 6.74
CA GLN A 178 15.41 -2.98 5.57
C GLN A 178 14.43 -3.13 4.42
N LEU A 179 14.01 -2.01 3.84
CA LEU A 179 13.06 -2.01 2.73
C LEU A 179 13.79 -1.88 1.40
N SER A 180 13.24 -2.50 0.38
CA SER A 180 13.55 -2.26 -1.02
C SER A 180 12.24 -2.14 -1.79
N ALA A 181 12.29 -1.52 -2.97
CA ALA A 181 11.10 -1.31 -3.78
C ALA A 181 11.45 -1.37 -5.26
N HIS A 182 10.53 -1.94 -6.04
CA HIS A 182 10.52 -1.81 -7.48
C HIS A 182 9.83 -0.50 -7.87
N VAL A 183 10.35 0.16 -8.90
CA VAL A 183 9.78 1.42 -9.40
C VAL A 183 9.65 1.39 -10.91
N ALA A 184 8.55 1.91 -11.43
CA ALA A 184 8.32 2.08 -12.85
C ALA A 184 7.85 3.52 -13.13
N CYS A 185 8.02 4.01 -14.35
CA CYS A 185 7.74 5.41 -14.66
C CYS A 185 7.28 5.58 -16.11
N VAL A 186 6.24 6.39 -16.31
CA VAL A 186 5.76 6.78 -17.64
C VAL A 186 5.60 8.30 -17.70
N GLY A 187 6.04 8.90 -18.80
CA GLY A 187 5.77 10.31 -19.10
C GLY A 187 4.40 10.49 -19.72
N PHE A 188 3.72 11.59 -19.42
CA PHE A 188 2.44 11.94 -20.01
C PHE A 188 2.32 13.45 -20.31
N GLY A 189 1.46 13.79 -21.26
CA GLY A 189 1.34 15.14 -21.80
C GLY A 189 -0.03 15.50 -22.36
N ALA A 190 -0.05 16.43 -23.32
CA ALA A 190 -1.27 17.00 -23.87
C ALA A 190 -2.14 16.00 -24.66
N ASP A 191 -1.53 14.97 -25.25
CA ASP A 191 -2.25 14.01 -26.09
C ASP A 191 -2.80 12.81 -25.30
N ASP A 192 -2.64 12.83 -23.97
CA ASP A 192 -3.05 11.74 -23.09
C ASP A 192 -4.43 11.94 -22.46
N ASP A 193 -4.95 10.83 -21.94
CA ASP A 193 -6.07 10.76 -20.99
C ASP A 193 -5.70 9.83 -19.82
N VAL A 194 -6.52 9.81 -18.77
CA VAL A 194 -6.23 9.02 -17.56
C VAL A 194 -6.06 7.54 -17.90
N GLY A 195 -6.94 6.98 -18.75
CA GLY A 195 -6.91 5.58 -19.14
C GLY A 195 -5.62 5.22 -19.88
N SER A 196 -5.21 6.05 -20.86
CA SER A 196 -4.00 5.81 -21.65
C SER A 196 -2.73 5.82 -20.79
N VAL A 197 -2.67 6.68 -19.76
CA VAL A 197 -1.52 6.76 -18.84
C VAL A 197 -1.48 5.53 -17.93
N LEU A 198 -2.62 5.14 -17.36
CA LEU A 198 -2.70 3.98 -16.47
C LEU A 198 -2.46 2.65 -17.21
N GLU A 199 -2.92 2.54 -18.46
CA GLU A 199 -2.61 1.40 -19.32
C GLU A 199 -1.12 1.28 -19.59
N ARG A 200 -0.47 2.37 -20.02
CA ARG A 200 1.00 2.39 -20.20
C ARG A 200 1.74 2.08 -18.90
N MET A 201 1.25 2.52 -17.76
CA MET A 201 1.85 2.21 -16.46
C MET A 201 1.79 0.71 -16.12
N ARG A 202 0.75 -0.02 -16.55
CA ARG A 202 0.65 -1.46 -16.33
C ARG A 202 1.61 -2.27 -17.20
N GLU A 203 1.96 -1.73 -18.37
CA GLU A 203 2.83 -2.41 -19.33
C GLU A 203 4.32 -2.07 -19.16
N VAL A 204 4.64 -0.94 -18.52
CA VAL A 204 6.04 -0.51 -18.38
C VAL A 204 6.79 -1.44 -17.43
N PRO A 205 7.96 -1.97 -17.81
CA PRO A 205 8.75 -2.80 -16.93
C PRO A 205 9.35 -1.97 -15.78
N PRO A 206 9.58 -2.58 -14.60
CA PRO A 206 10.30 -1.94 -13.52
C PRO A 206 11.70 -1.48 -13.95
N LEU A 207 12.10 -0.30 -13.47
CA LEU A 207 13.42 0.27 -13.69
C LEU A 207 14.47 -0.50 -12.89
N THR A 208 15.57 -0.83 -13.56
CA THR A 208 16.74 -1.38 -12.86
C THR A 208 17.44 -0.28 -12.06
N LEU A 209 17.56 -0.51 -10.75
CA LEU A 209 18.44 0.23 -9.86
C LEU A 209 19.87 -0.21 -10.16
N GLY A 210 20.52 0.47 -11.12
CA GLY A 210 21.95 0.26 -11.37
C GLY A 210 22.77 0.45 -10.08
N LYS A 211 23.86 -0.31 -9.97
CA LYS A 211 24.81 -0.25 -8.85
C LYS A 211 25.40 1.15 -8.67
#